data_AF-A0A3B8HNS4-F1
#
_entry.id   AF-A0A3B8HNS4-F1
#
_cell.length_a   1.000
_cell.length_b   1.000
_cell.length_c   1.000
_cell.angle_alpha   90.00
_cell.angle_beta   90.00
_cell.angle_gamma   90.00
#
_symmetry.space_group_name_H-M   'P 1'
#
loop_
_entity.id
_entity.type
_entity.pdbx_description
1 polymer ?
#
loop_
_entity_poly.entity_id
_entity_poly.type
_entity_poly.pdbx_seq_one_letter_code
_entity_poly.pdbx_strand_id
1 'polypeptide(L)'
;MPKAIKEANRIIGAIQDVGNGATQAIKSREPYRVSVTIQGTCDLLFHRYDCEAVEEKGRSKKGSKERKTDDIETFVWRNEKGEIGLPGNYLRAAICKAAKFQQDPRSPRKSAEDIFKAGIHSMTAVASLGTTAWDCVDKQRVLVQRNAVPRCRPCFKTGWKATIVLMCVLPEYISPDFLHEVITNAGKLVGVGDYRPSYGRFNVTEFKVLDD
;
A
#
# COMPACT_ATOMS: atom_id res chain seq x y z
N MET A 1 23.17 -65.13 1.36
CA MET A 1 22.07 -64.20 1.70
C MET A 1 22.44 -62.71 1.93
N PRO A 2 23.50 -62.11 1.33
CA PRO A 2 23.73 -60.65 1.45
C PRO A 2 23.34 -59.80 0.22
N LYS A 3 23.01 -60.42 -0.93
CA LYS A 3 22.68 -59.68 -2.17
C LYS A 3 21.30 -59.03 -2.12
N ALA A 4 20.29 -59.73 -1.61
CA ALA A 4 18.90 -59.25 -1.55
C ALA A 4 18.72 -58.03 -0.61
N ILE A 5 19.46 -57.97 0.50
CA ILE A 5 19.43 -56.83 1.44
C ILE A 5 20.10 -55.59 0.83
N LYS A 6 21.17 -55.80 0.05
CA LYS A 6 21.87 -54.71 -0.64
C LYS A 6 21.04 -54.12 -1.78
N GLU A 7 20.22 -54.94 -2.43
CA GLU A 7 19.32 -54.56 -3.51
C GLU A 7 18.06 -53.85 -2.97
N ALA A 8 17.50 -54.32 -1.85
CA ALA A 8 16.43 -53.63 -1.13
C ALA A 8 16.87 -52.26 -0.61
N ASN A 9 18.09 -52.14 -0.06
CA ASN A 9 18.62 -50.85 0.39
C ASN A 9 18.96 -49.89 -0.77
N ARG A 10 19.27 -50.41 -1.97
CA ARG A 10 19.45 -49.61 -3.18
C ARG A 10 18.12 -49.08 -3.73
N ILE A 11 17.04 -49.86 -3.59
CA ILE A 11 15.68 -49.43 -3.93
C ILE A 11 15.16 -48.40 -2.92
N ILE A 12 15.42 -48.59 -1.62
CA ILE A 12 15.02 -47.63 -0.57
C ILE A 12 15.82 -46.32 -0.69
N GLY A 13 17.11 -46.38 -1.05
CA GLY A 13 17.94 -45.19 -1.33
C GLY A 13 17.58 -44.45 -2.63
N ALA A 14 16.79 -45.05 -3.53
CA ALA A 14 16.32 -44.43 -4.76
C ALA A 14 14.92 -43.80 -4.64
N ILE A 15 14.28 -43.90 -3.46
CA ILE A 15 12.99 -43.25 -3.14
C ILE A 15 13.22 -41.88 -2.47
N GLN A 16 14.48 -41.46 -2.28
CA GLN A 16 14.79 -40.10 -1.88
C GLN A 16 14.99 -39.22 -3.10
N ASP A 17 14.12 -38.21 -3.18
CA ASP A 17 14.12 -37.08 -4.10
C ASP A 17 13.34 -37.21 -5.42
N VAL A 18 12.09 -37.67 -5.32
CA VAL A 18 11.04 -37.24 -6.27
C VAL A 18 10.41 -35.97 -5.72
N GLY A 19 11.15 -34.87 -5.81
CA GLY A 19 10.63 -33.52 -5.58
C GLY A 19 9.61 -33.19 -6.66
N ASN A 20 8.38 -33.69 -6.50
CA ASN A 20 7.30 -33.52 -7.46
C ASN A 20 7.05 -32.01 -7.66
N GLY A 21 7.03 -31.53 -8.90
CA GLY A 21 6.66 -30.15 -9.24
C GLY A 21 5.31 -29.68 -8.65
N ALA A 22 4.52 -30.62 -8.12
CA ALA A 22 3.34 -30.38 -7.29
C ALA A 22 3.62 -29.51 -6.04
N THR A 23 4.76 -29.65 -5.36
CA THR A 23 5.02 -28.86 -4.14
C THR A 23 5.22 -27.37 -4.45
N GLN A 24 5.88 -27.04 -5.57
CA GLN A 24 6.02 -25.66 -6.02
C GLN A 24 4.67 -25.09 -6.50
N ALA A 25 3.85 -25.89 -7.19
CA ALA A 25 2.53 -25.48 -7.63
C ALA A 25 1.55 -25.24 -6.45
N ILE A 26 1.67 -26.00 -5.36
CA ILE A 26 0.88 -25.80 -4.14
C ILE A 26 1.33 -24.53 -3.42
N LYS A 27 2.63 -24.33 -3.22
CA LYS A 27 3.17 -23.10 -2.60
C LYS A 27 2.80 -21.83 -3.36
N SER A 28 2.73 -21.88 -4.70
CA SER A 28 2.30 -20.74 -5.52
C SER A 28 0.81 -20.37 -5.38
N ARG A 29 0.03 -21.17 -4.64
CA ARG A 29 -1.41 -20.96 -4.41
C ARG A 29 -1.74 -20.59 -2.97
N GLU A 30 -0.73 -20.49 -2.11
CA GLU A 30 -0.93 -20.06 -0.72
C GLU A 30 -0.91 -18.52 -0.63
N PRO A 31 -1.84 -17.92 0.13
CA PRO A 31 -1.78 -16.50 0.43
C PRO A 31 -0.41 -16.13 0.99
N TYR A 32 0.15 -15.03 0.51
CA TYR A 32 1.47 -14.57 0.95
C TYR A 32 1.41 -13.15 1.47
N ARG A 33 2.39 -12.79 2.30
CA ARG A 33 2.56 -11.43 2.79
C ARG A 33 3.83 -10.82 2.20
N VAL A 34 3.79 -9.51 1.99
CA VAL A 34 4.96 -8.74 1.57
C VAL A 34 5.12 -7.54 2.48
N SER A 35 6.35 -7.30 2.93
CA SER A 35 6.78 -6.04 3.51
C SER A 35 7.34 -5.16 2.40
N VAL A 36 6.76 -3.97 2.25
CA VAL A 36 7.12 -3.02 1.21
C VAL A 36 7.55 -1.72 1.86
N THR A 37 8.78 -1.31 1.60
CA THR A 37 9.30 -0.02 2.05
C THR A 37 9.36 0.93 0.86
N ILE A 38 8.60 2.02 0.94
CA ILE A 38 8.54 3.06 -0.08
C ILE A 38 9.22 4.34 0.40
N GLN A 39 9.88 5.04 -0.52
CA GLN A 39 10.50 6.34 -0.28
C GLN A 39 9.99 7.38 -1.27
N GLY A 40 9.58 8.54 -0.75
CA GLY A 40 9.03 9.64 -1.51
C GLY A 40 10.02 10.27 -2.49
N THR A 41 9.61 10.41 -3.74
CA THR A 41 10.34 11.14 -4.79
C THR A 41 9.80 12.55 -5.02
N CYS A 42 8.66 12.86 -4.41
CA CYS A 42 8.17 14.23 -4.24
C CYS A 42 7.55 14.40 -2.84
N ASP A 43 7.20 15.65 -2.51
CA ASP A 43 6.56 15.99 -1.25
C ASP A 43 5.23 15.20 -1.08
N LEU A 44 4.92 14.82 0.16
CA LEU A 44 3.69 14.11 0.52
C LEU A 44 2.72 15.06 1.22
N LEU A 45 1.47 15.03 0.78
CA LEU A 45 0.42 15.89 1.29
C LEU A 45 -0.70 15.07 1.94
N PHE A 46 -1.14 15.50 3.12
CA PHE A 46 -2.23 14.86 3.85
C PHE A 46 -3.51 15.70 3.82
N HIS A 47 -4.65 14.99 3.77
CA HIS A 47 -5.98 15.59 3.85
C HIS A 47 -6.98 14.51 4.29
N ARG A 48 -6.75 13.93 5.47
CA ARG A 48 -7.68 12.97 6.07
C ARG A 48 -9.05 13.60 6.22
N TYR A 49 -10.09 12.83 5.92
CA TYR A 49 -11.46 13.19 6.25
C TYR A 49 -11.78 12.68 7.64
N ASP A 50 -11.93 13.59 8.59
CA ASP A 50 -12.32 13.29 9.97
C ASP A 50 -13.81 13.64 10.15
N CYS A 51 -14.64 12.63 10.41
CA CYS A 51 -16.08 12.82 10.51
C CYS A 51 -16.47 13.72 11.68
N GLU A 52 -15.85 13.53 12.85
CA GLU A 52 -16.16 14.28 14.06
C GLU A 52 -15.77 15.75 13.89
N ALA A 53 -14.56 16.01 13.41
CA ALA A 53 -14.10 17.38 13.15
C ALA A 53 -14.95 18.09 12.08
N VAL A 54 -15.40 17.36 11.05
CA VAL A 54 -16.29 17.92 10.03
C VAL A 54 -17.66 18.26 10.62
N GLU A 55 -18.22 17.40 11.46
CA GLU A 55 -19.49 17.67 12.15
C GLU A 55 -19.38 18.85 13.10
N GLU A 56 -18.34 18.91 13.93
CA GLU A 56 -18.08 20.02 14.85
C GLU A 56 -17.92 21.35 14.10
N LYS A 57 -17.19 21.35 12.99
CA LYS A 57 -17.06 22.51 12.10
C LYS A 57 -18.41 22.89 11.47
N GLY A 58 -19.26 21.92 11.17
CA GLY A 58 -20.62 22.11 10.69
C GLY A 58 -21.54 22.77 11.73
N ARG A 59 -21.41 22.39 13.00
CA ARG A 59 -22.16 22.95 14.15
C ARG A 59 -21.66 24.32 14.59
N SER A 60 -20.39 24.65 14.30
CA SER A 60 -19.78 25.93 14.65
C SER A 60 -20.54 27.13 14.08
N LYS A 61 -20.57 28.22 14.87
CA LYS A 61 -21.31 29.45 14.54
C LYS A 61 -20.93 29.97 13.15
N LYS A 62 -21.94 30.33 12.36
CA LYS A 62 -21.72 30.90 11.02
C LYS A 62 -20.78 32.11 11.10
N GLY A 63 -19.71 32.08 10.31
CA GLY A 63 -18.73 33.16 10.22
C GLY A 63 -17.62 33.14 11.28
N SER A 64 -17.63 32.18 12.22
CA SER A 64 -16.59 32.05 13.24
C SER A 64 -15.22 31.67 12.67
N LYS A 65 -14.17 31.81 13.48
CA LYS A 65 -12.79 31.48 13.08
C LYS A 65 -12.66 29.97 12.82
N GLU A 66 -13.26 29.15 13.68
CA GLU A 66 -13.28 27.69 13.58
C GLU A 66 -13.92 27.24 12.27
N ARG A 67 -14.99 27.92 11.83
CA ARG A 67 -15.66 27.62 10.56
C ARG A 67 -14.85 28.04 9.32
N LYS A 68 -13.99 29.05 9.45
CA LYS A 68 -13.20 29.63 8.35
C LYS A 68 -11.78 29.07 8.22
N THR A 69 -11.22 28.55 9.31
CA THR A 69 -9.85 28.03 9.37
C THR A 69 -9.85 26.51 9.31
N ASP A 70 -8.75 25.92 8.84
CA ASP A 70 -8.57 24.48 8.87
C ASP A 70 -7.89 24.06 10.16
N ASP A 71 -8.37 22.98 10.75
CA ASP A 71 -7.68 22.27 11.82
C ASP A 71 -6.75 21.23 11.17
N ILE A 72 -5.47 21.60 11.08
CA ILE A 72 -4.44 20.83 10.36
C ILE A 72 -4.24 19.45 10.98
N GLU A 73 -4.43 19.33 12.29
CA GLU A 73 -4.23 18.09 13.02
C GLU A 73 -5.22 17.00 12.56
N THR A 74 -6.44 17.39 12.22
CA THR A 74 -7.49 16.48 11.74
C THR A 74 -7.16 15.86 10.38
N PHE A 75 -6.18 16.42 9.65
CA PHE A 75 -5.78 15.96 8.33
C PHE A 75 -4.71 14.86 8.35
N VAL A 76 -4.03 14.63 9.46
CA VAL A 76 -3.00 13.58 9.58
C VAL A 76 -3.57 12.30 10.16
N TRP A 77 -2.85 11.19 9.97
CA TRP A 77 -3.11 9.94 10.68
C TRP A 77 -2.05 9.75 11.74
N ARG A 78 -2.46 9.35 12.94
CA ARG A 78 -1.52 8.99 14.01
C ARG A 78 -1.56 7.50 14.29
N ASN A 79 -0.40 6.90 14.53
CA ASN A 79 -0.30 5.53 15.03
C ASN A 79 -0.45 5.50 16.57
N GLU A 80 -0.40 4.31 17.15
CA GLU A 80 -0.49 4.10 18.61
C GLU A 80 0.60 4.82 19.42
N LYS A 81 1.74 5.13 18.78
CA LYS A 81 2.85 5.89 19.38
C LYS A 81 2.70 7.40 19.25
N GLY A 82 1.61 7.87 18.64
CA GLY A 82 1.36 9.29 18.36
C GLY A 82 2.16 9.85 17.18
N GLU A 83 2.91 9.01 16.46
CA GLU A 83 3.64 9.43 15.26
C GLU A 83 2.69 9.59 14.09
N ILE A 84 2.98 10.56 13.22
CA ILE A 84 2.25 10.72 11.97
C ILE A 84 2.62 9.56 11.05
N GLY A 85 1.63 8.99 10.39
CA GLY A 85 1.83 7.86 9.51
C GLY A 85 0.98 7.87 8.25
N LEU A 86 1.40 7.04 7.29
CA LEU A 86 0.71 6.80 6.05
C LEU A 86 -0.20 5.57 6.22
N PRO A 87 -1.53 5.69 6.05
CA PRO A 87 -2.40 4.52 6.08
C PRO A 87 -1.98 3.52 5.02
N GLY A 88 -1.90 2.23 5.36
CA GLY A 88 -1.54 1.23 4.35
C GLY A 88 -2.58 1.11 3.23
N ASN A 89 -3.83 1.50 3.52
CA ASN A 89 -4.88 1.65 2.50
C ASN A 89 -4.57 2.74 1.45
N TYR A 90 -3.73 3.73 1.74
CA TYR A 90 -3.30 4.69 0.72
C TYR A 90 -2.43 4.01 -0.34
N LEU A 91 -1.51 3.15 0.09
CA LEU A 91 -0.69 2.34 -0.83
C LEU A 91 -1.57 1.34 -1.58
N ARG A 92 -2.47 0.62 -0.91
CA ARG A 92 -3.44 -0.29 -1.57
C ARG A 92 -4.23 0.44 -2.67
N ALA A 93 -4.77 1.62 -2.38
CA ALA A 93 -5.53 2.39 -3.36
C ALA A 93 -4.67 2.80 -4.57
N ALA A 94 -3.40 3.17 -4.34
CA ALA A 94 -2.46 3.47 -5.41
C ALA A 94 -2.17 2.24 -6.28
N ILE A 95 -1.95 1.08 -5.66
CA ILE A 95 -1.73 -0.22 -6.32
C ILE A 95 -2.94 -0.57 -7.20
N CYS A 96 -4.16 -0.56 -6.66
CA CYS A 96 -5.35 -0.90 -7.44
C CYS A 96 -5.54 0.03 -8.65
N LYS A 97 -5.28 1.34 -8.47
CA LYS A 97 -5.37 2.31 -9.56
C LYS A 97 -4.28 2.10 -10.62
N ALA A 98 -3.09 1.66 -10.22
CA ALA A 98 -2.02 1.31 -11.15
C ALA A 98 -2.29 -0.01 -11.89
N ALA A 99 -2.91 -0.98 -11.24
CA ALA A 99 -3.33 -2.25 -11.84
C ALA A 99 -4.32 -2.08 -13.00
N LYS A 100 -5.00 -0.93 -13.08
CA LYS A 100 -5.83 -0.57 -14.24
C LYS A 100 -5.04 -0.56 -15.56
N PHE A 101 -3.74 -0.29 -15.50
CA PHE A 101 -2.86 -0.25 -16.68
C PHE A 101 -2.24 -1.61 -17.02
N GLN A 102 -2.53 -2.64 -16.24
CA GLN A 102 -2.06 -4.00 -16.45
C GLN A 102 -3.20 -4.87 -16.98
N GLN A 103 -2.87 -5.90 -17.77
CA GLN A 103 -3.85 -6.84 -18.30
C GLN A 103 -4.26 -7.85 -17.22
N ASP A 104 -5.56 -8.19 -17.14
CA ASP A 104 -6.01 -9.28 -16.26
C ASP A 104 -5.49 -10.62 -16.82
N PRO A 105 -4.74 -11.43 -16.05
CA PRO A 105 -4.22 -12.72 -16.50
C PRO A 105 -5.33 -13.71 -16.88
N ARG A 106 -6.57 -13.49 -16.45
CA ARG A 106 -7.74 -14.33 -16.74
C ARG A 106 -8.50 -13.89 -17.99
N SER A 107 -8.26 -12.67 -18.49
CA SER A 107 -9.00 -12.15 -19.64
C SER A 107 -8.23 -11.06 -20.39
N PRO A 108 -7.94 -11.25 -21.69
CA PRO A 108 -7.17 -10.28 -22.45
C PRO A 108 -7.91 -8.96 -22.70
N ARG A 109 -9.22 -8.90 -22.44
CA ARG A 109 -10.08 -7.73 -22.66
C ARG A 109 -10.31 -6.88 -21.40
N LYS A 110 -9.76 -7.28 -20.25
CA LYS A 110 -9.96 -6.61 -18.96
C LYS A 110 -8.64 -6.14 -18.37
N SER A 111 -8.71 -5.08 -17.56
CA SER A 111 -7.59 -4.65 -16.72
C SER A 111 -7.53 -5.45 -15.43
N ALA A 112 -6.35 -5.55 -14.82
CA ALA A 112 -6.14 -6.24 -13.55
C ALA A 112 -6.71 -5.51 -12.32
N GLU A 113 -7.28 -4.30 -12.46
CA GLU A 113 -7.80 -3.51 -11.34
C GLU A 113 -8.72 -4.30 -10.39
N ASP A 114 -9.67 -5.08 -10.93
CA ASP A 114 -10.65 -5.80 -10.10
C ASP A 114 -10.01 -6.97 -9.33
N ILE A 115 -9.01 -7.66 -9.90
CA ILE A 115 -8.30 -8.71 -9.16
C ILE A 115 -7.45 -8.11 -8.04
N PHE A 116 -6.81 -6.96 -8.25
CA PHE A 116 -6.05 -6.30 -7.20
C PHE A 116 -6.96 -5.78 -6.09
N LYS A 117 -8.15 -5.26 -6.44
CA LYS A 117 -9.18 -4.90 -5.46
C LYS A 117 -9.65 -6.10 -4.64
N ALA A 118 -9.76 -7.29 -5.24
CA ALA A 118 -10.17 -8.50 -4.52
C ALA A 118 -9.02 -9.14 -3.73
N GLY A 119 -7.79 -9.07 -4.24
CA GLY A 119 -6.68 -9.89 -3.77
C GLY A 119 -5.69 -9.21 -2.81
N ILE A 120 -5.52 -7.89 -2.87
CA ILE A 120 -4.47 -7.20 -2.08
C ILE A 120 -5.07 -6.50 -0.87
N HIS A 121 -4.71 -6.91 0.34
CA HIS A 121 -5.15 -6.32 1.59
C HIS A 121 -4.01 -5.65 2.34
N SER A 122 -4.26 -4.46 2.89
CA SER A 122 -3.31 -3.82 3.79
C SER A 122 -3.45 -4.41 5.18
N MET A 123 -2.37 -4.92 5.75
CA MET A 123 -2.31 -5.34 7.14
C MET A 123 -1.86 -4.20 8.06
N THR A 124 -1.12 -3.23 7.52
CA THR A 124 -0.73 -2.03 8.26
C THR A 124 -1.87 -1.02 8.27
N ALA A 125 -2.38 -0.68 9.46
CA ALA A 125 -3.37 0.37 9.63
C ALA A 125 -2.77 1.75 9.29
N VAL A 126 -1.70 2.14 9.99
CA VAL A 126 -0.97 3.40 9.82
C VAL A 126 0.54 3.12 9.93
N ALA A 127 1.27 3.26 8.82
CA ALA A 127 2.71 3.09 8.76
C ALA A 127 3.41 4.37 9.22
N SER A 128 4.26 4.29 10.25
CA SER A 128 4.97 5.46 10.78
C SER A 128 5.84 6.14 9.72
N LEU A 129 5.86 7.48 9.72
CA LEU A 129 6.84 8.30 9.01
C LEU A 129 8.06 8.66 9.88
N GLY A 130 8.10 8.20 11.14
CA GLY A 130 9.20 8.42 12.07
C GLY A 130 9.21 9.78 12.76
N THR A 131 8.10 10.51 12.75
CA THR A 131 7.99 11.85 13.37
C THR A 131 6.58 12.12 13.86
N THR A 132 6.45 12.98 14.86
CA THR A 132 5.17 13.47 15.41
C THR A 132 4.70 14.79 14.79
N ALA A 133 5.57 15.44 14.01
CA ALA A 133 5.36 16.74 13.37
C ALA A 133 5.54 16.66 11.84
N TRP A 134 4.87 17.57 11.12
CA TRP A 134 5.02 17.75 9.67
C TRP A 134 6.10 18.79 9.36
N ASP A 135 6.73 18.70 8.18
CA ASP A 135 7.84 19.57 7.80
C ASP A 135 7.37 20.97 7.39
N CYS A 136 6.18 21.06 6.77
CA CYS A 136 5.62 22.33 6.34
C CYS A 136 4.09 22.28 6.22
N VAL A 137 3.48 23.46 6.05
CA VAL A 137 2.05 23.60 5.79
C VAL A 137 1.87 24.16 4.38
N ASP A 138 1.34 23.33 3.49
CA ASP A 138 0.96 23.73 2.14
C ASP A 138 -0.30 24.58 2.18
N LYS A 139 -0.25 25.78 1.60
CA LYS A 139 -1.38 26.71 1.53
C LYS A 139 -1.74 26.95 0.07
N GLN A 140 -2.87 26.38 -0.36
CA GLN A 140 -3.30 26.46 -1.75
C GLN A 140 -4.81 26.77 -1.85
N ARG A 141 -5.20 27.33 -2.98
CA ARG A 141 -6.61 27.47 -3.35
C ARG A 141 -7.13 26.11 -3.81
N VAL A 142 -8.22 25.65 -3.21
CA VAL A 142 -8.96 24.44 -3.61
C VAL A 142 -10.40 24.82 -3.97
N LEU A 143 -10.99 24.11 -4.95
CA LEU A 143 -12.39 24.28 -5.33
C LEU A 143 -13.27 23.32 -4.52
N VAL A 144 -14.19 23.87 -3.71
CA VAL A 144 -15.19 23.11 -2.96
C VAL A 144 -16.56 23.56 -3.42
N GLN A 145 -17.32 22.67 -4.07
CA GLN A 145 -18.65 22.99 -4.62
C GLN A 145 -18.64 24.28 -5.48
N ARG A 146 -17.63 24.41 -6.35
CA ARG A 146 -17.36 25.60 -7.21
C ARG A 146 -16.87 26.87 -6.49
N ASN A 147 -16.85 26.90 -5.15
CA ASN A 147 -16.27 28.01 -4.40
C ASN A 147 -14.75 27.83 -4.22
N ALA A 148 -13.99 28.92 -4.35
CA ALA A 148 -12.57 28.94 -4.05
C ALA A 148 -12.36 29.07 -2.53
N VAL A 149 -11.78 28.04 -1.93
CA VAL A 149 -11.51 27.98 -0.48
C VAL A 149 -10.01 27.82 -0.27
N PRO A 150 -9.34 28.69 0.51
CA PRO A 150 -7.96 28.46 0.90
C PRO A 150 -7.90 27.24 1.83
N ARG A 151 -7.00 26.30 1.55
CA ARG A 151 -6.76 25.13 2.40
C ARG A 151 -5.34 25.13 2.91
N CYS A 152 -5.17 24.81 4.19
CA CYS A 152 -3.89 24.61 4.85
C CYS A 152 -3.72 23.11 5.17
N ARG A 153 -2.77 22.44 4.52
CA ARG A 153 -2.58 20.98 4.64
C ARG A 153 -1.17 20.65 5.15
N PRO A 154 -1.02 19.65 6.03
CA PRO A 154 0.29 19.22 6.49
C PRO A 154 1.03 18.50 5.36
N CYS A 155 2.31 18.84 5.21
CA CYS A 155 3.15 18.39 4.12
C CYS A 155 4.50 17.89 4.65
N PHE A 156 4.93 16.76 4.10
CA PHE A 156 6.23 16.15 4.33
C PHE A 156 7.11 16.34 3.12
N LYS A 157 8.35 16.77 3.33
CA LYS A 157 9.29 16.96 2.25
C LYS A 157 9.73 15.64 1.64
N THR A 158 10.15 15.75 0.38
CA THR A 158 10.72 14.64 -0.38
C THR A 158 11.76 13.88 0.45
N GLY A 159 11.72 12.55 0.39
CA GLY A 159 12.54 11.67 1.24
C GLY A 159 11.79 11.00 2.39
N TRP A 160 10.51 11.30 2.58
CA TRP A 160 9.63 10.55 3.50
C TRP A 160 9.67 9.04 3.20
N LYS A 161 9.57 8.21 4.25
CA LYS A 161 9.69 6.76 4.15
C LYS A 161 8.59 6.09 4.95
N ALA A 162 7.99 5.04 4.40
CA ALA A 162 6.98 4.25 5.07
C ALA A 162 7.15 2.76 4.72
N THR A 163 6.99 1.90 5.72
CA THR A 163 6.98 0.44 5.54
C THR A 163 5.59 -0.09 5.80
N ILE A 164 5.03 -0.79 4.82
CA ILE A 164 3.65 -1.31 4.82
C ILE A 164 3.69 -2.80 4.54
N VAL A 165 2.94 -3.56 5.34
CA VAL A 165 2.71 -4.99 5.11
C VAL A 165 1.41 -5.16 4.35
N LEU A 166 1.50 -5.84 3.22
CA LEU A 166 0.36 -6.23 2.38
C LEU A 166 0.20 -7.75 2.40
N MET A 167 -1.03 -8.22 2.32
CA MET A 167 -1.39 -9.62 2.14
C MET A 167 -2.01 -9.79 0.75
N CYS A 168 -1.54 -10.80 0.01
CA CYS A 168 -2.18 -11.26 -1.21
C CYS A 168 -2.96 -12.53 -0.93
N VAL A 169 -4.27 -12.52 -1.19
CA VAL A 169 -5.14 -13.70 -1.03
C VAL A 169 -5.46 -14.41 -2.34
N LEU A 170 -4.98 -13.89 -3.47
CA LEU A 170 -5.15 -14.47 -4.81
C LEU A 170 -3.78 -14.70 -5.50
N PRO A 171 -2.90 -15.51 -4.90
CA PRO A 171 -1.54 -15.75 -5.38
C PRO A 171 -1.49 -16.41 -6.78
N GLU A 172 -2.54 -17.14 -7.17
CA GLU A 172 -2.67 -17.77 -8.48
C GLU A 172 -2.80 -16.76 -9.63
N TYR A 173 -3.18 -15.51 -9.33
CA TYR A 173 -3.30 -14.42 -10.31
C TYR A 173 -2.32 -13.29 -10.05
N ILE A 174 -1.92 -13.10 -8.80
CA ILE A 174 -1.05 -12.00 -8.38
C ILE A 174 0.22 -12.61 -7.78
N SER A 175 1.20 -12.92 -8.63
CA SER A 175 2.52 -13.34 -8.17
C SER A 175 3.24 -12.18 -7.44
N PRO A 176 4.22 -12.48 -6.57
CA PRO A 176 5.01 -11.44 -5.92
C PRO A 176 5.69 -10.47 -6.90
N ASP A 177 6.18 -10.99 -8.03
CA ASP A 177 6.80 -10.17 -9.08
C ASP A 177 5.78 -9.24 -9.74
N PHE A 178 4.58 -9.74 -10.04
CA PHE A 178 3.52 -8.93 -10.62
C PHE A 178 3.05 -7.85 -9.64
N LEU A 179 2.94 -8.18 -8.35
CA LEU A 179 2.64 -7.20 -7.30
C LEU A 179 3.74 -6.13 -7.22
N HIS A 180 5.02 -6.52 -7.22
CA HIS A 180 6.16 -5.59 -7.16
C HIS A 180 6.18 -4.64 -8.37
N GLU A 181 5.92 -5.16 -9.58
CA GLU A 181 5.81 -4.35 -10.79
C GLU A 181 4.67 -3.31 -10.66
N VAL A 182 3.49 -3.74 -10.22
CA VAL A 182 2.33 -2.86 -10.04
C VAL A 182 2.60 -1.80 -8.97
N ILE A 183 3.24 -2.13 -7.86
CA ILE A 183 3.63 -1.17 -6.83
C ILE A 183 4.61 -0.13 -7.39
N THR A 184 5.60 -0.58 -8.17
CA THR A 184 6.56 0.31 -8.82
C THR A 184 5.86 1.29 -9.76
N ASN A 185 4.89 0.80 -10.54
CA ASN A 185 4.07 1.63 -11.41
C ASN A 185 3.16 2.56 -10.61
N ALA A 186 2.62 2.13 -9.47
CA ALA A 186 1.83 2.97 -8.58
C ALA A 186 2.62 4.17 -8.06
N GLY A 187 3.90 3.98 -7.73
CA GLY A 187 4.79 5.06 -7.30
C GLY A 187 5.02 6.13 -8.38
N LYS A 188 5.16 5.70 -9.64
CA LYS A 188 5.41 6.57 -10.79
C LYS A 188 4.16 7.28 -11.32
N LEU A 189 3.07 6.53 -11.49
CA LEU A 189 1.87 6.97 -12.22
C LEU A 189 0.76 7.49 -11.31
N VAL A 190 0.74 7.10 -10.04
CA VAL A 190 -0.40 7.37 -9.14
C VAL A 190 0.01 8.15 -7.89
N GLY A 191 0.93 7.63 -7.07
CA GLY A 191 1.29 8.18 -5.76
C GLY A 191 0.28 7.91 -4.64
N VAL A 192 0.60 8.38 -3.43
CA VAL A 192 -0.21 8.29 -2.20
C VAL A 192 -0.57 9.68 -1.65
N GLY A 193 -1.55 9.76 -0.74
CA GLY A 193 -1.96 11.04 -0.14
C GLY A 193 -2.88 11.90 -1.02
N ASP A 194 -2.92 13.20 -0.73
CA ASP A 194 -3.73 14.19 -1.46
C ASP A 194 -2.98 14.78 -2.68
N TYR A 195 -3.73 15.35 -3.62
CA TYR A 195 -3.21 16.02 -4.82
C TYR A 195 -2.25 15.17 -5.68
N ARG A 196 -2.57 13.89 -5.76
CA ARG A 196 -1.92 12.92 -6.65
C ARG A 196 -2.22 13.20 -8.14
N PRO A 197 -1.27 12.99 -9.07
CA PRO A 197 0.06 12.43 -8.85
C PRO A 197 1.16 13.48 -8.65
N SER A 198 0.83 14.78 -8.50
CA SER A 198 1.85 15.82 -8.30
C SER A 198 2.56 15.68 -6.95
N TYR A 199 1.84 15.23 -5.93
CA TYR A 199 2.34 14.88 -4.61
C TYR A 199 2.31 13.36 -4.37
N GLY A 200 3.13 12.91 -3.43
CA GLY A 200 3.14 11.55 -2.91
C GLY A 200 3.61 10.46 -3.88
N ARG A 201 4.35 10.80 -4.94
CA ARG A 201 5.09 9.81 -5.74
C ARG A 201 6.20 9.19 -4.90
N PHE A 202 6.52 7.95 -5.22
CA PHE A 202 7.51 7.18 -4.47
C PHE A 202 8.23 6.18 -5.36
N ASN A 203 9.37 5.71 -4.86
CA ASN A 203 10.06 4.53 -5.35
C ASN A 203 9.95 3.41 -4.30
N VAL A 204 9.97 2.17 -4.76
CA VAL A 204 10.13 1.00 -3.87
C VAL A 204 11.61 0.87 -3.54
N THR A 205 11.94 0.88 -2.26
CA THR A 205 13.31 0.73 -1.76
C THR A 205 13.57 -0.66 -1.20
N GLU A 206 12.52 -1.35 -0.75
CA GLU A 206 12.59 -2.71 -0.26
C GLU A 206 11.27 -3.43 -0.59
N PHE A 207 11.37 -4.65 -1.06
CA PHE A 207 10.24 -5.55 -1.26
C PHE A 207 10.66 -6.94 -0.78
N LYS A 208 10.05 -7.38 0.32
CA LYS A 208 10.38 -8.66 0.94
C LYS A 208 9.12 -9.49 1.09
N VAL A 209 9.11 -10.68 0.47
CA VAL A 209 8.11 -11.71 0.79
C VAL A 209 8.40 -12.19 2.20
N LEU A 210 7.40 -12.15 3.07
CA LEU A 210 7.52 -12.57 4.45
C LEU A 210 7.25 -14.08 4.51
N ASP A 211 8.20 -14.82 5.06
CA ASP A 211 7.99 -16.19 5.47
C ASP A 211 7.09 -16.20 6.72
N ASP A 212 6.19 -17.18 6.80
CA ASP A 212 5.39 -17.46 8.00
C ASP A 212 6.20 -18.24 9.05
#